data_AF-A0A5K3FHT6-F1
#
_entry.id   AF-A0A5K3FHT6-F1
#
_cell.length_a   1.000
_cell.length_b   1.000
_cell.length_c   1.000
_cell.angle_alpha   90.00
_cell.angle_beta   90.00
_cell.angle_gamma   90.00
#
_symmetry.space_group_name_H-M   'P 1'
#
loop_
_entity.id
_entity.type
_entity.pdbx_description
1 polymer ?
#
loop_
_entity_poly.entity_id
_entity_poly.type
_entity_poly.pdbx_seq_one_letter_code
_entity_poly.pdbx_strand_id
1 'polypeptide(L)'
;TSEPESVKVVAGNTNAVQYTVHRVGDDSQTICTFGYTDDLKCPLNDLKPATMYKFKVRACIKDVNPAVCSEDVTVSGYTKPNRELGLKW
;
A
#
# COMPACT_ATOMS: atom_id res chain seq x y z
N THR A 1 19.99 23.38 -28.55
CA THR A 1 20.67 23.16 -27.26
C THR A 1 19.65 22.74 -26.25
N SER A 2 19.61 21.44 -25.91
CA SER A 2 18.75 20.93 -24.83
C SER A 2 19.62 20.77 -23.58
N GLU A 3 19.50 21.73 -22.67
CA GLU A 3 20.06 21.60 -21.33
C GLU A 3 19.09 20.73 -20.52
N PRO A 4 19.49 19.59 -19.94
CA PRO A 4 18.61 18.92 -19.00
C PRO A 4 18.54 19.79 -17.74
N GLU A 5 17.38 20.40 -17.50
CA GLU A 5 17.11 21.11 -16.25
C GLU A 5 17.40 20.18 -15.08
N SER A 6 18.29 20.64 -14.20
CA SER A 6 18.75 19.93 -13.03
C SER A 6 17.58 19.49 -12.15
N VAL A 7 17.35 18.17 -12.07
CA VAL A 7 16.39 17.57 -11.14
C VAL A 7 16.92 17.78 -9.72
N LYS A 8 16.41 18.80 -9.03
CA LYS A 8 16.62 18.93 -7.59
C LYS A 8 15.79 17.88 -6.89
N VAL A 9 16.44 16.78 -6.49
CA VAL A 9 15.84 15.82 -5.56
C VAL A 9 15.74 16.54 -4.21
N VAL A 10 14.53 16.94 -3.84
CA VAL A 10 14.30 17.60 -2.54
C VAL A 10 14.45 16.53 -1.46
N ALA A 11 15.48 16.67 -0.64
CA ALA A 11 15.69 15.86 0.54
C ALA A 11 14.47 15.96 1.48
N GLY A 12 14.00 14.80 1.93
CA GLY A 12 12.68 14.56 2.51
C GLY A 12 12.35 15.41 3.74
N ASN A 13 11.26 16.17 3.63
CA ASN A 13 10.35 16.32 4.75
C ASN A 13 9.57 15.00 4.85
N THR A 14 10.01 14.07 5.69
CA THR A 14 9.37 12.75 5.87
C THR A 14 7.89 12.84 6.24
N ASN A 15 7.43 13.95 6.83
CA ASN A 15 6.02 14.22 7.14
C ASN A 15 5.13 14.48 5.91
N ALA A 16 5.73 14.75 4.75
CA ALA A 16 5.05 14.97 3.48
C ALA A 16 4.77 13.66 2.72
N VAL A 17 5.29 12.52 3.17
CA VAL A 17 5.07 11.23 2.52
C VAL A 17 3.83 10.55 3.12
N GLN A 18 2.99 10.01 2.24
CA GLN A 18 1.82 9.23 2.58
C GLN A 18 1.92 7.85 1.92
N TYR A 19 1.67 6.81 2.70
CA TYR A 19 1.57 5.44 2.19
C TYR A 19 0.12 5.10 1.91
N THR A 20 -0.15 4.54 0.73
CA THR A 20 -1.46 3.99 0.37
C THR A 20 -1.34 2.49 0.12
N VAL A 21 -2.37 1.75 0.55
CA VAL A 21 -2.46 0.30 0.34
C VAL A 21 -3.65 0.01 -0.55
N HIS A 22 -3.43 -0.76 -1.61
CA HIS A 22 -4.45 -1.17 -2.58
C HIS A 22 -4.42 -2.68 -2.78
N ARG A 23 -5.56 -3.27 -3.16
CA ARG A 23 -5.60 -4.66 -3.62
C ARG A 23 -5.16 -4.72 -5.07
N VAL A 24 -4.29 -5.66 -5.42
CA VAL A 24 -3.86 -5.82 -6.81
C VAL A 24 -5.05 -6.23 -7.67
N GLY A 25 -5.26 -5.51 -8.77
CA GLY A 25 -6.42 -5.66 -9.65
C GLY A 25 -7.61 -4.76 -9.28
N ASP A 26 -7.49 -3.97 -8.20
CA ASP A 26 -8.53 -3.03 -7.76
C ASP A 26 -7.89 -1.78 -7.14
N ASP A 27 -7.42 -0.90 -8.02
CA ASP A 27 -6.72 0.34 -7.66
C ASP A 27 -7.67 1.48 -7.32
N SER A 28 -8.98 1.28 -7.55
CA SER A 28 -10.04 2.25 -7.26
C SER A 28 -10.25 2.43 -5.76
N GLN A 29 -10.00 1.38 -4.98
CA GLN A 29 -10.21 1.38 -3.53
C GLN A 29 -8.88 1.45 -2.77
N THR A 30 -8.64 2.58 -2.11
CA THR A 30 -7.60 2.68 -1.08
C THR A 30 -8.10 2.01 0.19
N ILE A 31 -7.38 0.99 0.66
CA ILE A 31 -7.76 0.21 1.85
C ILE A 31 -7.34 0.94 3.11
N CYS A 32 -6.10 1.43 3.13
CA CYS A 32 -5.57 2.21 4.22
C CYS A 32 -4.63 3.30 3.71
N THR A 33 -4.49 4.33 4.53
CA THR A 33 -3.62 5.46 4.28
C THR A 33 -2.91 5.87 5.57
N PHE A 34 -1.58 6.01 5.54
CA PHE A 34 -0.77 6.36 6.72
C PHE A 34 0.22 7.46 6.41
N GLY A 35 0.51 8.32 7.39
CA GLY A 35 1.67 9.18 7.38
C GLY A 35 2.93 8.42 7.79
N TYR A 36 4.10 9.05 7.57
CA TYR A 36 5.40 8.48 7.91
C TYR A 36 5.60 8.20 9.42
N THR A 37 4.94 8.97 10.29
CA THR A 37 5.09 8.87 11.75
C THR A 37 4.10 7.92 12.41
N ASP A 38 3.19 7.31 11.64
CA ASP A 38 2.14 6.46 12.19
C ASP A 38 2.64 5.02 12.42
N ASP A 39 1.92 4.28 13.27
CA ASP A 39 2.04 2.82 13.29
C ASP A 39 1.61 2.27 11.91
N LEU A 40 2.57 1.80 11.11
CA LEU A 40 2.37 1.32 9.74
C LEU A 40 1.65 -0.04 9.68
N LYS A 41 0.45 -0.12 10.26
CA LYS A 41 -0.38 -1.32 10.32
C LYS A 41 -1.71 -1.06 9.63
N CYS A 42 -1.98 -1.83 8.58
CA CYS A 42 -3.26 -1.81 7.86
C CYS A 42 -4.07 -3.06 8.18
N PRO A 43 -5.12 -2.96 9.03
CA PRO A 43 -6.02 -4.08 9.25
C PRO A 43 -6.85 -4.33 7.98
N LEU A 44 -6.77 -5.55 7.46
CA LEU A 44 -7.55 -5.99 6.31
C LEU A 44 -8.77 -6.77 6.81
N ASN A 45 -9.96 -6.20 6.61
CA ASN A 45 -11.22 -6.80 7.05
C ASN A 45 -11.95 -7.49 5.88
N ASP A 46 -12.98 -8.29 6.21
CA ASP A 46 -13.90 -8.92 5.26
C ASP A 46 -13.23 -9.81 4.19
N LEU A 47 -12.06 -10.37 4.52
CA LEU A 47 -11.38 -11.31 3.66
C LEU A 47 -12.04 -12.70 3.76
N LYS A 48 -12.23 -13.35 2.61
CA LYS A 48 -12.75 -14.70 2.54
C LYS A 48 -11.73 -15.68 3.13
N PRO A 49 -12.15 -16.72 3.86
CA PRO A 49 -11.24 -17.76 4.36
C PRO A 49 -10.60 -18.55 3.21
N ALA A 50 -9.44 -19.14 3.46
CA ALA A 50 -8.69 -19.97 2.50
C ALA A 50 -8.51 -19.33 1.10
N THR A 51 -8.41 -18.00 1.05
CA THR A 51 -8.37 -17.24 -0.20
C THR A 51 -7.05 -16.49 -0.33
N MET A 52 -6.44 -16.57 -1.52
CA MET A 52 -5.23 -15.81 -1.84
C MET A 52 -5.58 -14.33 -2.07
N TYR A 53 -4.86 -13.45 -1.40
CA TYR A 53 -4.90 -12.02 -1.67
C TYR A 53 -3.51 -11.50 -2.03
N LYS A 54 -3.50 -10.44 -2.84
CA LYS A 54 -2.30 -9.70 -3.23
C LYS A 54 -2.58 -8.22 -3.04
N PHE A 55 -1.71 -7.55 -2.30
CA PHE A 55 -1.81 -6.13 -1.98
C PHE A 55 -0.55 -5.41 -2.43
N LYS A 56 -0.70 -4.17 -2.85
CA LYS A 56 0.42 -3.29 -3.16
C LYS A 56 0.40 -2.06 -2.27
N VAL A 57 1.60 -1.59 -1.95
CA VAL A 57 1.84 -0.40 -1.14
C VAL A 57 2.66 0.58 -1.96
N ARG A 58 2.26 1.84 -1.94
CA ARG A 58 2.95 2.93 -2.63
C ARG A 58 3.13 4.11 -1.69
N ALA A 59 4.27 4.77 -1.75
CA ALA A 59 4.51 6.02 -1.07
C ALA A 59 4.34 7.18 -2.05
N CYS A 60 3.61 8.22 -1.70
CA CYS A 60 3.44 9.43 -2.51
C CYS A 60 3.73 10.68 -1.70
N ILE A 61 4.27 11.71 -2.35
CA ILE A 61 4.40 13.04 -1.74
C ILE A 61 3.04 13.73 -1.78
N LYS A 62 2.55 14.18 -0.63
CA LYS A 62 1.31 14.95 -0.50
C LYS A 62 1.41 16.28 -1.25
N ASP A 63 0.29 16.74 -1.79
CA ASP A 63 0.11 18.08 -2.36
C ASP A 63 1.06 18.46 -3.51
N VAL A 64 1.62 17.45 -4.21
CA VAL A 64 2.43 17.65 -5.42
C VAL A 64 1.63 17.23 -6.67
N ASN A 65 1.61 18.09 -7.69
CA ASN A 65 0.98 17.84 -8.98
C ASN A 65 1.98 18.13 -10.12
N PRO A 66 2.34 17.15 -10.97
CA PRO A 66 1.87 15.77 -10.98
C PRO A 66 2.34 14.98 -9.76
N ALA A 67 1.52 14.04 -9.28
CA ALA A 67 1.84 13.23 -8.12
C ALA A 67 3.16 12.46 -8.33
N VAL A 68 4.09 12.61 -7.39
CA VAL A 68 5.36 11.88 -7.37
C VAL A 68 5.25 10.76 -6.35
N CYS A 69 5.36 9.53 -6.84
CA CYS A 69 5.22 8.33 -6.01
C CYS A 69 6.37 7.35 -6.25
N SER A 70 6.61 6.50 -5.25
CA SER A 70 7.50 5.34 -5.38
C SER A 70 6.94 4.30 -6.35
N GLU A 71 7.78 3.33 -6.70
CA GLU A 71 7.31 2.07 -7.27
C GLU A 71 6.44 1.31 -6.25
N ASP A 72 5.63 0.37 -6.77
CA ASP A 72 4.72 -0.45 -5.97
C ASP A 72 5.47 -1.61 -5.31
N VAL A 73 5.38 -1.72 -3.98
CA VAL A 73 5.83 -2.91 -3.25
C VAL A 73 4.65 -3.84 -3.07
N THR A 74 4.80 -5.10 -3.49
CA THR A 74 3.69 -6.04 -3.51
C THR A 74 3.89 -7.19 -2.54
N VAL A 75 2.84 -7.53 -1.78
CA VAL A 75 2.79 -8.65 -0.84
C VAL A 75 1.61 -9.55 -1.16
N SER A 76 1.77 -10.85 -0.96
CA SER A 76 0.70 -11.83 -1.16
C SER A 76 0.63 -12.81 0.00
N GLY A 77 -0.57 -13.32 0.28
CA GLY A 77 -0.77 -14.35 1.30
C GLY A 77 -2.16 -14.96 1.24
N TYR A 78 -2.27 -16.15 1.82
CA TYR A 78 -3.56 -16.82 2.02
C TYR A 78 -4.13 -16.45 3.39
N THR A 79 -5.43 -16.19 3.43
CA THR A 79 -6.16 -16.16 4.70
C THR A 79 -6.24 -17.55 5.30
N LYS A 80 -6.33 -17.62 6.63
CA LYS A 80 -6.56 -18.89 7.31
C LYS A 80 -7.90 -19.49 6.85
N PRO A 81 -7.99 -20.82 6.66
CA PRO A 81 -9.27 -21.50 6.51
C PRO A 81 -10.18 -21.17 7.69
N ASN A 82 -11.49 -21.20 7.46
CA ASN A 82 -12.39 -21.14 8.60
C ASN A 82 -12.11 -22.34 9.50
N ARG A 83 -12.11 -22.14 10.81
CA ARG A 83 -11.94 -23.28 11.74
C ARG A 83 -13.11 -24.21 11.46
N GLU A 84 -12.82 -25.40 10.95
CA GLU A 84 -13.87 -26.39 10.76
C GLU A 84 -14.54 -26.62 12.12
N LEU A 85 -15.86 -26.49 12.14
CA LEU A 85 -16.68 -26.78 13.29
C LEU A 85 -16.50 -28.26 13.63
N GLY A 86 -15.49 -28.57 14.45
CA GLY A 86 -15.31 -29.82 15.17
C GLY A 86 -15.57 -31.10 14.39
N LEU A 87 -14.69 -31.44 13.43
CA LEU A 87 -14.55 -32.85 13.06
C LEU A 87 -13.99 -33.60 14.28
N LYS A 88 -14.90 -34.16 15.07
CA LYS A 88 -14.62 -35.13 16.13
C LYS A 88 -14.41 -36.48 15.46
N TRP A 89 -13.21 -37.03 15.59
CA TRP A 89 -12.92 -38.45 15.41
C TRP A 89 -13.16 -39.19 16.72
#